data_AF-A0A9J6GQZ2-F1
#
_entry.id   AF-A0A9J6GQZ2-F1
#
_cell.length_a   1.000
_cell.length_b   1.000
_cell.length_c   1.000
_cell.angle_alpha   90.00
_cell.angle_beta   90.00
_cell.angle_gamma   90.00
#
_symmetry.space_group_name_H-M   'P 1'
#
loop_
_entity.id
_entity.type
_entity.pdbx_description
1 polymer ?
#
loop_
_entity_poly.entity_id
_entity_poly.type
_entity_poly.pdbx_seq_one_letter_code
_entity_poly.pdbx_strand_id
1 'polypeptide(L)'
;MRRSSRPPRATTDEQDRLIVALAVDYAFLSAREIRDMLGLDISAQLIRSRLHEADIKGKMAAQKTQLEAKHRDQRMEFASVVEDWTVHKWRALVFSDEAPFHTRWHQQKRVRRPDKCR
;
A
#
# COMPACT_ATOMS: atom_id res chain seq x y z
N MET A 1 -0.74 45.30 6.63
CA MET A 1 0.08 44.19 6.11
C MET A 1 -0.40 42.89 6.73
N ARG A 2 -0.99 41.97 5.95
CA ARG A 2 -1.42 40.66 6.47
C ARG A 2 -0.18 39.77 6.57
N ARG A 3 0.31 39.50 7.78
CA ARG A 3 1.30 38.44 8.00
C ARG A 3 0.63 37.13 7.60
N SER A 4 1.20 36.39 6.66
CA SER A 4 0.74 35.04 6.35
C SER A 4 0.70 34.23 7.64
N SER A 5 -0.47 33.73 8.03
CA SER A 5 -0.71 33.01 9.28
C SER A 5 -0.09 31.61 9.33
N ARG A 6 0.68 31.22 8.30
CA ARG A 6 1.36 29.92 8.24
C ARG A 6 2.77 30.06 8.83
N PRO A 7 3.12 29.26 9.84
CA PRO A 7 4.48 29.21 10.36
C PRO A 7 5.49 28.89 9.23
N PRO A 8 6.73 29.40 9.33
CA PRO A 8 7.78 29.04 8.40
C PRO A 8 8.00 27.52 8.36
N ARG A 9 8.32 26.98 7.16
CA ARG A 9 8.57 25.55 6.96
C ARG A 9 9.82 25.14 7.75
N ALA A 10 9.69 24.08 8.55
CA ALA A 10 10.79 23.54 9.35
C ALA A 10 11.71 22.57 8.57
N THR A 11 11.30 22.12 7.38
CA THR A 11 12.09 21.24 6.51
C THR A 11 12.46 21.94 5.21
N THR A 12 13.61 21.58 4.66
CA THR A 12 14.07 22.02 3.32
C THR A 12 13.42 21.19 2.22
N ASP A 13 13.42 21.71 0.99
CA ASP A 13 12.88 20.98 -0.16
C ASP A 13 13.66 19.69 -0.47
N GLU A 14 14.95 19.64 -0.11
CA GLU A 14 15.77 18.44 -0.22
C GLU A 14 15.35 17.37 0.78
N GLN A 15 15.10 17.76 2.03
CA GLN A 15 14.59 16.85 3.07
C GLN A 15 13.21 16.31 2.68
N ASP A 16 12.32 17.17 2.16
CA ASP A 16 10.99 16.77 1.71
C ASP A 16 11.09 15.73 0.57
N ARG A 17 12.02 15.90 -0.37
CA ARG A 17 12.30 14.91 -1.44
C ARG A 17 12.81 13.59 -0.89
N LEU A 18 13.74 13.62 0.07
CA LEU A 18 14.28 12.41 0.71
C LEU A 18 13.20 11.64 1.50
N ILE A 19 12.32 12.37 2.21
CA ILE A 19 11.16 11.77 2.91
C ILE A 19 10.25 11.04 1.93
N VAL A 20 9.95 11.65 0.79
CA VAL A 20 9.10 11.06 -0.26
C VAL A 20 9.78 9.85 -0.89
N ALA A 21 11.07 9.96 -1.25
CA ALA A 21 11.83 8.87 -1.84
C ALA A 21 11.84 7.62 -0.95
N LEU A 22 12.18 7.76 0.33
CA LEU A 22 12.19 6.64 1.27
C LEU A 22 10.81 5.99 1.44
N ALA A 23 9.74 6.79 1.45
CA ALA A 23 8.39 6.25 1.58
C ALA A 23 7.92 5.50 0.32
N VAL A 24 8.46 5.84 -0.85
CA VAL A 24 8.17 5.16 -2.12
C VAL A 24 8.97 3.87 -2.24
N ASP A 25 10.27 3.92 -1.96
CA ASP A 25 11.19 2.78 -2.06
C ASP A 25 10.85 1.72 -1.01
N TYR A 26 10.56 2.15 0.22
CA TYR A 26 10.29 1.29 1.36
C TYR A 26 8.90 1.56 1.94
N ALA A 27 7.89 1.06 1.25
CA ALA A 27 6.48 1.28 1.58
C ALA A 27 6.07 0.87 3.01
N PHE A 28 6.81 -0.01 3.71
CA PHE A 28 6.46 -0.46 5.06
C PHE A 28 6.97 0.46 6.18
N LEU A 29 7.78 1.47 5.85
CA LEU A 29 8.32 2.36 6.86
C LEU A 29 7.23 3.26 7.48
N SER A 30 7.27 3.35 8.80
CA SER A 30 6.55 4.31 9.59
C SER A 30 7.20 5.69 9.49
N ALA A 31 6.45 6.74 9.85
CA ALA A 31 7.00 8.09 9.86
C ALA A 31 8.11 8.27 10.91
N ARG A 32 8.15 7.43 11.96
CA ARG A 32 9.24 7.43 12.94
C ARG A 32 10.50 6.81 12.35
N GLU A 33 10.37 5.67 11.67
CA GLU A 33 11.52 5.03 11.02
C GLU A 33 12.12 5.90 9.92
N ILE A 34 11.29 6.59 9.13
CA ILE A 34 11.77 7.57 8.13
C ILE A 34 12.53 8.72 8.80
N ARG A 35 12.02 9.24 9.93
CA ARG A 35 12.72 10.28 10.71
C ARG A 35 14.10 9.80 11.15
N ASP A 36 14.13 8.62 11.76
CA ASP A 36 15.30 8.07 12.42
C ASP A 36 16.38 7.72 11.38
N MET A 37 15.99 7.21 10.21
CA MET A 37 16.93 6.95 9.10
C MET A 37 17.50 8.22 8.47
N LEU A 38 16.72 9.30 8.40
CA LEU A 38 17.19 10.58 7.88
C LEU A 38 17.93 11.43 8.93
N GLY A 39 17.96 10.99 10.20
CA GLY A 39 18.59 11.74 11.30
C GLY A 39 17.97 13.11 11.54
N LEU A 40 16.69 13.31 11.19
CA LEU A 40 16.04 14.61 11.28
C LEU A 40 15.47 14.84 12.68
N ASP A 41 15.80 15.96 13.31
CA ASP A 41 15.20 16.40 14.58
C ASP A 41 13.83 17.06 14.35
N ILE A 42 12.92 16.32 13.71
CA ILE A 42 11.56 16.77 13.42
C ILE A 42 10.54 15.78 13.96
N SER A 43 9.34 16.28 14.24
CA SER A 43 8.26 15.40 14.70
C SER A 43 7.81 14.42 13.60
N ALA A 44 7.43 13.20 13.98
CA ALA A 44 6.82 12.25 13.06
C ALA A 44 5.48 12.75 12.47
N GLN A 45 4.84 13.73 13.11
CA GLN A 45 3.67 14.43 12.56
C GLN A 45 4.07 15.25 11.33
N LEU A 46 5.21 15.97 11.40
CA LEU A 46 5.69 16.77 10.27
C LEU A 46 5.98 15.89 9.05
N ILE A 47 6.65 14.75 9.24
CA ILE A 47 6.89 13.77 8.17
C ILE A 47 5.58 13.29 7.55
N ARG A 48 4.56 12.99 8.37
CA ARG A 48 3.23 12.62 7.84
C ARG A 48 2.60 13.75 7.04
N SER A 49 2.73 15.01 7.47
CA SER A 49 2.26 16.16 6.71
C SER A 49 2.97 16.25 5.36
N ARG A 50 4.29 16.05 5.29
CA ARG A 50 5.05 16.05 4.02
C ARG A 50 4.62 14.94 3.08
N LEU A 51 4.41 13.73 3.62
CA LEU A 51 3.87 12.63 2.83
C LEU A 51 2.46 12.94 2.31
N HIS A 52 1.60 13.57 3.12
CA HIS A 52 0.28 14.00 2.67
C HIS A 52 0.33 15.11 1.62
N GLU A 53 1.24 16.07 1.74
CA GLU A 53 1.49 17.10 0.72
C GLU A 53 1.93 16.48 -0.63
N ALA A 54 2.63 15.34 -0.58
CA ALA A 54 3.01 14.54 -1.75
C ALA A 54 1.98 13.45 -2.14
N ASP A 55 0.77 13.49 -1.57
CA ASP A 55 -0.32 12.53 -1.78
C ASP A 55 0.03 11.05 -1.49
N ILE A 56 0.98 10.82 -0.58
CA ILE A 56 1.33 9.48 -0.08
C ILE A 56 0.58 9.21 1.23
N LYS A 57 -0.36 8.26 1.17
CA LYS A 57 -1.24 7.92 2.28
C LYS A 57 -0.91 6.56 2.87
N GLY A 58 -1.26 6.37 4.15
CA GLY A 58 -1.17 5.07 4.80
C GLY A 58 -2.37 4.18 4.43
N LYS A 59 -2.12 3.04 3.79
CA LYS A 59 -3.12 2.04 3.38
C LYS A 59 -2.88 0.70 4.10
N MET A 60 -3.89 -0.16 4.20
CA MET A 60 -3.67 -1.55 4.66
C MET A 60 -2.94 -2.33 3.57
N ALA A 61 -1.88 -3.05 3.93
CA ALA A 61 -1.21 -3.94 3.01
C ALA A 61 -2.12 -5.13 2.70
N ALA A 62 -2.35 -5.38 1.41
CA ALA A 62 -2.99 -6.62 0.98
C ALA A 62 -2.05 -7.79 1.30
N GLN A 63 -2.52 -8.73 2.12
CA GLN A 63 -1.83 -10.00 2.35
C GLN A 63 -2.18 -10.93 1.18
N LYS A 64 -1.19 -11.27 0.38
CA LYS A 64 -1.32 -12.19 -0.75
C LYS A 64 -0.32 -13.31 -0.60
N THR A 65 -0.73 -14.52 -0.94
CA THR A 65 0.21 -15.63 -1.09
C THR A 65 1.11 -15.37 -2.30
N GLN A 66 2.39 -15.64 -2.15
CA GLN A 66 3.34 -15.52 -3.27
C GLN A 66 3.01 -16.61 -4.29
N LEU A 67 2.81 -16.22 -5.54
CA LEU A 67 2.58 -17.18 -6.63
C LEU A 67 3.91 -17.61 -7.21
N GLU A 68 4.23 -18.89 -7.04
CA GLU A 68 5.28 -19.58 -7.78
C GLU A 68 4.98 -19.58 -9.29
N ALA A 69 6.01 -19.79 -10.11
CA ALA A 69 5.88 -19.82 -11.57
C ALA A 69 4.84 -20.86 -12.02
N LYS A 70 4.91 -22.08 -11.48
CA LYS A 70 3.95 -23.16 -11.74
C LYS A 70 2.51 -22.74 -11.46
N HIS A 71 2.26 -22.05 -10.35
CA HIS A 71 0.90 -21.56 -10.02
C HIS A 71 0.41 -20.53 -11.03
N ARG A 72 1.29 -19.71 -11.61
CA ARG A 72 0.92 -18.73 -12.64
C ARG A 72 0.55 -19.43 -13.94
N ASP A 73 1.34 -20.41 -14.35
CA ASP A 73 1.11 -21.17 -15.59
C ASP A 73 -0.21 -21.94 -15.51
N GLN A 74 -0.44 -22.69 -14.42
CA GLN A 74 -1.69 -23.42 -14.19
C GLN A 74 -2.91 -22.51 -14.15
N ARG A 75 -2.79 -21.34 -13.52
CA ARG A 75 -3.88 -20.35 -13.49
C ARG A 75 -4.15 -19.76 -14.87
N MET A 76 -3.10 -19.52 -15.66
CA MET A 76 -3.25 -19.01 -17.02
C MET A 76 -3.90 -20.03 -17.93
N GLU A 77 -3.42 -21.28 -17.91
CA GLU A 77 -4.02 -22.38 -18.67
C GLU A 77 -5.49 -22.58 -18.30
N PHE A 78 -5.80 -22.60 -17.00
CA PHE A 78 -7.18 -22.67 -16.53
C PHE A 78 -8.02 -21.50 -17.07
N ALA A 79 -7.51 -20.26 -16.98
CA ALA A 79 -8.19 -19.07 -17.47
C ALA A 79 -8.49 -19.16 -18.97
N SER A 80 -7.52 -19.59 -19.79
CA SER A 80 -7.70 -19.79 -21.22
C SER A 80 -8.74 -20.87 -21.53
N VAL A 81 -8.78 -21.96 -20.77
CA VAL A 81 -9.78 -23.03 -20.96
C VAL A 81 -11.19 -22.56 -20.62
N VAL A 82 -11.34 -21.72 -19.59
CA VAL A 82 -12.65 -21.22 -19.14
C VAL A 82 -13.11 -19.93 -19.82
N GLU A 83 -12.24 -19.30 -20.62
CA GLU A 83 -12.52 -18.02 -21.30
C GLU A 83 -13.76 -18.11 -22.20
N ASP A 84 -13.86 -19.17 -23.01
CA ASP A 84 -14.97 -19.40 -23.94
C ASP A 84 -16.14 -20.18 -23.32
N TRP A 85 -16.22 -20.30 -22.00
CA TRP A 85 -17.29 -21.06 -21.37
C TRP A 85 -18.64 -20.36 -21.46
N THR A 86 -19.62 -21.08 -22.01
CA THR A 86 -21.00 -20.61 -22.12
C THR A 86 -21.71 -20.63 -20.76
N VAL A 87 -22.77 -19.82 -20.64
CA VAL A 87 -23.61 -19.73 -19.44
C VAL A 87 -24.14 -21.10 -19.00
N HIS A 88 -24.44 -22.01 -19.94
CA HIS A 88 -24.88 -23.36 -19.62
C HIS A 88 -23.81 -24.19 -18.90
N LYS A 89 -22.53 -24.06 -19.30
CA LYS A 89 -21.42 -24.72 -18.60
C LYS A 89 -21.26 -24.20 -17.18
N TRP A 90 -21.34 -22.87 -16.99
CA TRP A 90 -21.27 -22.27 -15.66
C TRP A 90 -22.42 -22.72 -14.74
N ARG A 91 -23.64 -22.87 -15.28
CA ARG A 91 -24.81 -23.34 -14.50
C ARG A 91 -24.70 -24.79 -14.03
N ALA A 92 -23.89 -25.61 -14.69
CA ALA A 92 -23.71 -27.00 -14.32
C ALA A 92 -22.71 -27.19 -13.16
N LEU A 93 -22.02 -26.12 -12.74
CA LEU A 93 -20.96 -26.19 -11.73
C LEU A 93 -21.46 -25.75 -10.36
N VAL A 94 -21.07 -26.51 -9.35
CA VAL A 94 -21.24 -26.17 -7.94
C VAL A 94 -19.85 -26.01 -7.34
N PHE A 95 -19.59 -24.82 -6.80
CA PHE A 95 -18.35 -24.55 -6.07
C PHE A 95 -18.58 -24.80 -4.58
N SER A 96 -17.65 -25.52 -3.96
CA SER A 96 -17.59 -25.71 -2.51
C SER A 96 -16.18 -25.40 -2.03
N ASP A 97 -16.08 -24.76 -0.87
CA ASP A 97 -14.82 -24.50 -0.19
C ASP A 97 -15.03 -24.61 1.32
N GLU A 98 -13.98 -24.95 2.06
CA GLU A 98 -13.99 -25.01 3.51
C GLU A 98 -13.11 -23.89 4.08
N ALA A 99 -13.67 -23.06 4.95
CA ALA A 99 -12.95 -21.96 5.57
C ALA A 99 -12.93 -22.10 7.10
N PRO A 100 -11.75 -22.05 7.75
CA PRO A 100 -11.67 -21.99 9.20
C PRO A 100 -12.11 -20.61 9.72
N PHE A 101 -12.89 -20.59 10.82
CA PHE A 101 -13.23 -19.35 11.53
C PHE A 101 -12.21 -19.07 12.64
N HIS A 102 -11.76 -17.82 12.74
CA HIS A 102 -10.76 -17.40 13.70
C HIS A 102 -11.30 -16.24 14.55
N THR A 103 -10.96 -16.21 15.84
CA THR A 103 -11.39 -15.16 16.78
C THR A 103 -10.46 -13.96 16.82
N ARG A 104 -9.25 -14.06 16.26
CA ARG A 104 -8.30 -12.95 16.14
C ARG A 104 -8.21 -12.48 14.70
N TRP A 105 -8.59 -11.22 14.46
CA TRP A 105 -8.51 -10.58 13.15
C TRP A 105 -7.38 -9.54 13.09
N HIS A 106 -6.72 -9.50 11.92
CA HIS A 106 -5.76 -8.52 11.42
C HIS A 106 -4.33 -8.48 12.03
N GLN A 107 -3.42 -9.23 11.40
CA GLN A 107 -1.97 -8.93 11.39
C GLN A 107 -1.57 -8.02 10.22
N GLN A 108 -2.53 -7.34 9.58
CA GLN A 108 -2.26 -6.52 8.41
C GLN A 108 -1.44 -5.29 8.79
N LYS A 109 -0.28 -5.13 8.15
CA LYS A 109 0.59 -3.97 8.36
C LYS A 109 0.12 -2.79 7.50
N ARG A 110 0.35 -1.57 7.99
CA ARG A 110 0.17 -0.36 7.18
C ARG A 110 1.32 -0.21 6.19
N VAL A 111 1.02 0.27 4.99
CA VAL A 111 1.98 0.65 3.96
C VAL A 111 1.73 2.06 3.46
N ARG A 112 2.78 2.76 3.06
CA ARG A 112 2.75 4.02 2.33
C ARG A 112 2.54 3.74 0.86
N ARG A 113 1.54 4.40 0.27
CA ARG A 113 1.25 4.31 -1.17
C ARG A 113 0.83 5.69 -1.68
N PRO A 114 1.29 6.12 -2.86
CA PRO A 114 0.69 7.23 -3.56
C PRO A 114 -0.81 6.97 -3.72
N ASP A 115 -1.63 8.01 -3.59
CA ASP A 115 -2.99 7.88 -4.06
C ASP A 115 -2.97 7.80 -5.57
N LYS A 116 -3.50 6.71 -6.10
CA LYS A 116 -3.87 6.69 -7.51
C LYS A 116 -5.16 7.47 -7.53
N CYS A 117 -5.12 8.74 -7.94
CA CYS A 117 -6.34 9.39 -8.43
C CYS A 117 -6.98 8.40 -9.43
N ARG A 118 -8.17 7.94 -9.06
CA ARG A 118 -8.95 6.95 -9.80
C ARG A 118 -9.42 7.55 -11.12
#